data_AF-A0ABC8VUU9-F1
#
_entry.id   AF-A0ABC8VUU9-F1
#
_cell.length_a   1.000
_cell.length_b   1.000
_cell.length_c   1.000
_cell.angle_alpha   90.00
_cell.angle_beta   90.00
_cell.angle_gamma   90.00
#
_symmetry.space_group_name_H-M   'P 1'
#
loop_
_entity.id
_entity.type
_entity.pdbx_description
1 polymer ?
#
loop_
_entity_poly.entity_id
_entity_poly.type
_entity_poly.pdbx_seq_one_letter_code
_entity_poly.pdbx_strand_id
1 'polypeptide(L)'
;MGRDLRVHFKNTRETAFALRKLSLTKAKRYLEDVIAHKQAIPFRRYCGGVGRTAQAKSRHSNGQGRWPVKSARFILDLLKNAESNAEVKGLDVDTLYVSHIQVNQAQKQRRRTYRAHGRINP
;
A
#
# COMPACT_ATOMS: atom_id res chain seq x y z
N MET A 1 14.09 0.37 5.43
CA MET A 1 13.54 -0.19 4.16
C MET A 1 12.91 -1.54 4.45
N GLY A 2 11.83 -1.91 3.76
CA GLY A 2 11.20 -3.24 3.91
C GLY A 2 11.75 -4.22 2.87
N ARG A 3 12.18 -5.41 3.29
CA ARG A 3 12.74 -6.45 2.41
C ARG A 3 11.88 -7.71 2.48
N ASP A 4 11.65 -8.36 1.34
CA ASP A 4 10.93 -9.63 1.19
C ASP A 4 9.59 -9.73 1.97
N LEU A 5 8.88 -8.59 2.04
CA LEU A 5 7.62 -8.49 2.76
C LEU A 5 6.55 -9.38 2.12
N ARG A 6 5.94 -10.26 2.93
CA ARG A 6 4.89 -11.16 2.47
C ARG A 6 3.52 -10.47 2.41
N VAL A 7 3.39 -9.58 1.44
CA VAL A 7 2.19 -8.78 1.14
C VAL A 7 1.74 -8.99 -0.31
N HIS A 8 0.50 -8.62 -0.63
CA HIS A 8 0.04 -8.64 -2.01
C HIS A 8 0.72 -7.51 -2.79
N PHE A 9 1.64 -7.85 -3.70
CA PHE A 9 2.43 -6.88 -4.47
C PHE A 9 1.56 -5.79 -5.11
N LYS A 10 0.52 -6.20 -5.85
CA LYS A 10 -0.35 -5.28 -6.58
C LYS A 10 -1.07 -4.29 -5.66
N ASN A 11 -1.53 -4.74 -4.49
CA ASN A 11 -2.23 -3.87 -3.54
C ASN A 11 -1.26 -2.87 -2.92
N THR A 12 -0.06 -3.34 -2.59
CA THR A 12 0.99 -2.53 -1.97
C THR A 12 1.46 -1.44 -2.93
N ARG A 13 1.56 -1.74 -4.23
CA ARG A 13 1.88 -0.76 -5.27
C ARG A 13 0.83 0.34 -5.37
N GLU A 14 -0.47 0.01 -5.41
CA GLU A 14 -1.53 1.04 -5.46
C GLU A 14 -1.55 1.87 -4.17
N THR A 15 -1.33 1.22 -3.01
CA THR A 15 -1.24 1.89 -1.71
C THR A 15 -0.10 2.89 -1.67
N ALA A 16 1.11 2.47 -2.04
CA ALA A 16 2.28 3.32 -2.07
C ALA A 16 2.10 4.50 -3.04
N PHE A 17 1.55 4.25 -4.23
CA PHE A 17 1.34 5.29 -5.23
C PHE A 17 0.37 6.38 -4.74
N ALA A 18 -0.61 6.03 -3.90
CA ALA A 18 -1.55 6.99 -3.32
C ALA A 18 -0.92 7.92 -2.26
N LEU A 19 0.26 7.57 -1.72
CA LEU A 19 0.96 8.38 -0.71
C LEU A 19 2.00 9.35 -1.30
N ARG A 20 2.30 9.22 -2.59
CA ARG A 20 3.36 10.00 -3.23
C ARG A 20 3.03 11.50 -3.13
N LYS A 21 4.02 12.31 -2.72
CA LYS A 21 3.91 13.77 -2.51
C LYS A 21 2.99 14.21 -1.36
N LEU A 22 2.55 13.31 -0.47
CA LEU A 22 1.86 13.70 0.75
C LEU A 22 2.87 14.05 1.86
N SER A 23 2.51 14.99 2.72
CA SER A 23 3.23 15.21 3.98
C SER A 23 3.18 13.95 4.85
N LEU A 24 4.20 13.76 5.68
CA LEU A 24 4.34 12.56 6.50
C LEU A 24 3.13 12.36 7.43
N THR A 25 2.69 13.41 8.11
CA THR A 25 1.53 13.41 9.01
C THR A 25 0.24 13.03 8.27
N LYS A 26 0.03 13.59 7.07
CA LYS A 26 -1.14 13.29 6.25
C LYS A 26 -1.10 11.87 5.71
N ALA A 27 0.07 11.38 5.31
CA ALA A 27 0.27 10.01 4.83
C ALA A 27 -0.05 8.98 5.92
N LYS A 28 0.43 9.19 7.15
CA LYS A 28 0.12 8.31 8.30
C LYS A 28 -1.37 8.27 8.61
N ARG A 29 -2.00 9.44 8.78
CA ARG A 29 -3.43 9.56 9.04
C ARG A 29 -4.25 8.87 7.94
N TYR A 30 -3.87 9.05 6.68
CA TYR A 30 -4.55 8.41 5.57
C TYR A 30 -4.45 6.87 5.64
N LEU A 31 -3.29 6.32 6.00
CA LEU A 31 -3.13 4.87 6.19
C LEU A 31 -3.93 4.32 7.37
N GLU A 32 -4.02 5.06 8.48
CA GLU A 32 -4.87 4.72 9.61
C GLU A 32 -6.35 4.74 9.23
N ASP A 33 -6.79 5.74 8.47
CA ASP A 33 -8.14 5.82 7.92
C ASP A 33 -8.45 4.68 6.95
N VAL A 34 -7.45 4.20 6.18
CA VAL A 34 -7.59 3.01 5.33
C VAL A 34 -7.78 1.76 6.18
N ILE A 35 -7.02 1.60 7.26
CA ILE A 35 -7.16 0.47 8.18
C ILE A 35 -8.55 0.47 8.84
N ALA A 36 -9.03 1.66 9.22
CA ALA A 36 -10.36 1.88 9.77
C ALA A 36 -11.49 1.88 8.73
N HIS A 37 -11.18 1.63 7.45
CA HIS A 37 -12.13 1.65 6.32
C HIS A 37 -12.85 3.00 6.07
N LYS A 38 -12.34 4.10 6.63
CA LYS A 38 -12.89 5.45 6.44
C LYS A 38 -12.55 6.03 5.08
N GLN A 39 -11.36 5.71 4.55
CA GLN A 39 -10.94 6.17 3.23
C GLN A 39 -10.38 5.04 2.37
N ALA A 40 -10.87 4.92 1.14
CA ALA A 40 -10.41 3.91 0.20
C ALA A 40 -9.15 4.34 -0.56
N ILE A 41 -8.32 3.36 -0.89
CA ILE A 41 -7.20 3.51 -1.81
C ILE A 41 -7.73 3.34 -3.24
N PRO A 42 -7.49 4.30 -4.14
CA PRO A 42 -7.87 4.16 -5.54
C PRO A 42 -6.95 3.15 -6.25
N PHE A 43 -7.54 2.22 -7.00
CA PHE A 43 -6.81 1.22 -7.78
C PHE A 43 -6.77 1.66 -9.24
N ARG A 44 -5.57 2.03 -9.72
CA ARG A 44 -5.38 2.63 -11.06
C ARG A 44 -4.91 1.61 -12.10
N ARG A 45 -3.86 0.83 -11.79
CA ARG A 45 -3.29 -0.14 -12.74
C ARG A 45 -3.87 -1.54 -12.56
N TYR A 46 -3.96 -2.01 -11.32
CA TYR A 46 -4.40 -3.37 -11.03
C TYR A 46 -5.90 -3.44 -10.74
N CYS A 47 -6.71 -3.20 -11.77
CA CYS A 47 -8.15 -3.01 -11.66
C CYS A 47 -9.04 -4.22 -12.02
N GLY A 48 -8.47 -5.34 -12.47
CA GLY A 48 -9.24 -6.53 -12.86
C GLY A 48 -10.04 -7.12 -11.69
N GLY A 49 -11.38 -7.13 -11.80
CA GLY A 49 -12.28 -7.65 -10.75
C GLY A 49 -12.30 -6.84 -9.46
N VAL A 50 -11.86 -5.58 -9.47
CA VAL A 50 -11.89 -4.70 -8.30
C VAL A 50 -13.25 -4.03 -8.19
N GLY A 51 -13.88 -4.13 -7.01
CA GLY A 51 -15.13 -3.45 -6.69
C GLY A 51 -15.02 -1.92 -6.80
N ARG A 52 -16.16 -1.27 -7.06
CA ARG A 52 -16.26 0.19 -7.13
C ARG A 52 -16.73 0.76 -5.80
N THR A 53 -16.27 1.96 -5.47
CA THR A 53 -16.67 2.68 -4.27
C THR A 53 -16.79 4.17 -4.55
N ALA A 54 -17.78 4.83 -3.95
CA ALA A 54 -17.96 6.27 -4.09
C ALA A 54 -16.73 7.05 -3.59
N GLN A 55 -16.03 6.53 -2.57
CA GLN A 55 -14.82 7.14 -2.01
C GLN A 55 -13.65 7.23 -3.00
N ALA A 56 -13.64 6.36 -4.03
CA ALA A 56 -12.61 6.38 -5.06
C ALA A 56 -12.95 7.32 -6.22
N LYS A 57 -14.22 7.72 -6.40
CA LYS A 57 -14.68 8.56 -7.52
C LYS A 57 -13.96 9.90 -7.57
N SER A 58 -13.72 10.53 -6.42
CA SER A 58 -13.01 11.83 -6.34
C SER A 58 -11.50 11.72 -6.63
N ARG A 59 -10.93 10.51 -6.61
CA ARG A 59 -9.48 10.29 -6.73
C ARG A 59 -9.06 9.60 -8.03
N HIS A 60 -10.00 8.98 -8.73
CA HIS A 60 -9.75 8.32 -10.01
C HIS A 60 -11.07 8.04 -10.78
N SER A 61 -11.03 8.22 -12.11
CA SER A 61 -12.21 8.14 -12.99
C SER A 61 -12.89 6.77 -13.05
N ASN A 62 -12.14 5.67 -12.90
CA ASN A 62 -12.72 4.32 -12.92
C ASN A 62 -13.59 3.99 -11.68
N GLY A 63 -13.55 4.82 -10.64
CA GLY A 63 -14.29 4.61 -9.39
C GLY A 63 -13.92 3.33 -8.61
N GLN A 64 -12.80 2.66 -8.96
CA GLN A 64 -12.38 1.42 -8.34
C GLN A 64 -11.45 1.69 -7.15
N GLY A 65 -11.74 1.08 -6.01
CA GLY A 65 -10.96 1.26 -4.80
C GLY A 65 -11.22 0.18 -3.77
N ARG A 66 -10.25 -0.02 -2.88
CA ARG A 66 -10.29 -1.00 -1.78
C ARG A 66 -9.59 -0.44 -0.54
N TRP A 67 -9.73 -1.16 0.56
CA TRP A 67 -9.01 -0.94 1.81
C TRP A 67 -8.01 -2.08 2.07
N PRO A 68 -6.85 -2.11 1.40
CA PRO A 68 -5.84 -3.16 1.58
C PRO A 68 -5.12 -3.03 2.94
N VAL A 69 -5.82 -3.41 4.02
CA VAL A 69 -5.39 -3.27 5.42
C VAL A 69 -3.97 -3.80 5.66
N LYS A 70 -3.67 -5.01 5.18
CA LYS A 70 -2.35 -5.62 5.37
C LYS A 70 -1.24 -4.77 4.74
N SER A 71 -1.41 -4.33 3.49
CA SER A 71 -0.43 -3.47 2.82
C SER A 71 -0.29 -2.10 3.51
N ALA A 72 -1.41 -1.53 3.98
CA ALA A 72 -1.41 -0.25 4.69
C ALA A 72 -0.63 -0.31 6.00
N ARG A 73 -0.81 -1.36 6.81
CA ARG A 73 -0.04 -1.59 8.05
C ARG A 73 1.47 -1.63 7.80
N PHE A 74 1.91 -2.45 6.85
CA PHE A 74 3.34 -2.55 6.53
C PHE A 74 3.94 -1.22 6.05
N ILE A 75 3.20 -0.44 5.26
CA ILE A 75 3.69 0.87 4.80
C ILE A 75 3.71 1.88 5.95
N LEU A 76 2.74 1.83 6.87
CA LEU A 76 2.70 2.68 8.06
C LEU A 76 3.94 2.44 8.93
N ASP A 77 4.31 1.17 9.15
CA ASP A 77 5.50 0.81 9.93
C ASP A 77 6.79 1.32 9.24
N LEU A 78 6.85 1.28 7.90
CA LEU A 78 7.97 1.85 7.15
C LEU A 78 8.05 3.38 7.26
N LEU A 79 6.91 4.09 7.29
CA LEU A 79 6.90 5.53 7.49
C LEU A 79 7.32 5.91 8.91
N LYS A 80 6.90 5.16 9.93
CA LYS A 80 7.37 5.34 11.32
C LYS A 80 8.88 5.14 11.42
N ASN A 81 9.41 4.10 10.78
CA ASN A 81 10.86 3.90 10.73
C ASN A 81 11.59 5.05 10.00
N ALA A 82 11.03 5.55 8.90
CA ALA A 82 11.60 6.67 8.16
C ALA A 82 11.61 7.97 8.97
N GLU A 83 10.56 8.22 9.76
CA GLU A 83 10.49 9.32 10.72
C GLU A 83 11.58 9.23 11.78
N SER A 84 11.72 8.07 12.46
CA SER A 84 12.78 7.90 13.46
C SER A 84 14.18 8.13 12.88
N ASN A 85 14.40 7.73 11.62
CA ASN A 85 15.67 8.03 10.94
C ASN A 85 15.86 9.52 10.64
N ALA A 86 14.78 10.28 10.44
CA ALA A 86 14.84 11.71 10.20
C ALA A 86 15.09 12.48 11.50
N GLU A 87 14.46 12.07 12.61
CA GLU A 87 14.71 12.59 13.97
C GLU A 87 16.19 12.42 14.36
N VAL A 88 16.75 11.23 14.15
CA VAL A 88 18.18 10.95 14.41
C VAL A 88 19.10 11.84 13.59
N LYS A 89 18.66 12.27 12.40
CA LYS A 89 19.41 13.18 11.53
C LYS A 89 19.20 14.66 11.86
N GLY A 90 18.38 14.98 12.86
CA GLY A 90 18.04 16.36 13.23
C GLY A 90 17.21 17.08 12.16
N LEU A 91 16.50 16.34 11.31
CA LEU A 91 15.56 16.93 10.36
C LEU A 91 14.26 17.28 11.07
N ASP A 92 13.66 18.41 10.70
CA ASP A 92 12.33 18.79 11.18
C ASP A 92 11.26 17.86 10.59
N VAL A 93 10.62 17.09 11.46
CA VAL A 93 9.65 16.04 11.10
C VAL A 93 8.36 16.64 10.51
N ASP A 94 7.99 17.84 10.93
CA ASP A 94 6.72 18.47 10.56
C ASP A 94 6.69 18.93 9.10
N THR A 95 7.86 19.24 8.54
CA THR A 95 8.01 19.66 7.15
C THR A 95 8.26 18.51 6.17
N LEU A 96 8.42 17.27 6.66
CA LEU A 96 8.72 16.11 5.82
C LEU A 96 7.53 15.69 4.96
N TYR A 97 7.86 15.26 3.74
CA TYR A 97 6.90 14.67 2.81
C TYR A 97 7.52 13.50 2.06
N VAL A 98 6.67 12.62 1.54
CA VAL A 98 7.10 11.44 0.78
C VAL A 98 7.48 11.86 -0.64
N SER A 99 8.76 12.18 -0.84
CA SER A 99 9.30 12.58 -2.14
C SER A 99 9.23 11.44 -3.16
N HIS A 100 9.69 10.26 -2.78
CA HIS A 100 9.73 9.07 -3.61
C HIS A 100 9.31 7.82 -2.83
N ILE A 101 8.53 6.97 -3.49
CA ILE A 101 8.17 5.65 -2.98
C ILE A 101 8.05 4.68 -4.15
N GLN A 102 8.69 3.52 -4.01
CA GLN A 102 8.73 2.48 -5.03
C GLN A 102 8.38 1.14 -4.40
N VAL A 103 7.68 0.30 -5.17
CA VAL A 103 7.35 -1.07 -4.80
C VAL A 103 7.80 -1.99 -5.92
N ASN A 104 8.71 -2.90 -5.61
CA ASN A 104 9.22 -3.91 -6.53
C ASN A 104 8.68 -5.29 -6.13
N GLN A 105 8.58 -6.20 -7.11
CA GLN A 105 8.16 -7.56 -6.84
C GLN A 105 9.34 -8.34 -6.24
N ALA A 106 9.16 -8.86 -5.03
CA ALA A 106 10.11 -9.76 -4.38
C ALA A 106 10.02 -11.18 -4.97
N GLN A 107 10.99 -12.03 -4.61
CA GLN A 107 10.99 -13.44 -5.00
C GLN A 107 9.68 -14.12 -4.58
N LYS A 108 9.04 -14.81 -5.53
CA LYS A 108 7.82 -15.57 -5.25
C LYS A 108 8.19 -16.82 -4.43
N GLN A 109 7.62 -16.95 -3.24
CA GLN A 109 7.72 -18.18 -2.46
C GLN A 109 6.92 -19.29 -3.15
N ARG A 110 7.51 -20.49 -3.26
CA ARG A 110 6.86 -21.63 -3.89
C ARG A 110 5.93 -22.34 -2.91
N ARG A 111 4.69 -22.56 -3.34
CA ARG A 111 3.71 -23.45 -2.70
C ARG A 111 3.11 -24.34 -3.79
N ARG A 112 2.32 -25.34 -3.40
CA ARG A 112 1.58 -26.20 -4.32
C ARG A 112 0.16 -26.32 -3.81
N THR A 113 -0.81 -26.32 -4.73
CA THR A 113 -2.21 -26.57 -4.39
C THR A 113 -2.74 -27.71 -5.25
N TYR A 114 -3.30 -28.74 -4.60
CA TYR A 114 -3.98 -29.85 -5.28
C TYR A 114 -5.35 -29.40 -5.81
N ARG A 115 -5.72 -29.90 -6.99
CA ARG A 115 -6.95 -29.57 -7.69
C ARG A 115 -7.70 -30.86 -8.07
N ALA A 116 -8.96 -30.69 -8.44
CA ALA A 116 -9.80 -31.78 -8.94
C ALA A 116 -9.12 -32.51 -10.12
N HIS A 117 -9.49 -33.78 -10.30
CA HIS A 117 -8.97 -34.66 -11.35
C HIS A 117 -7.43 -34.82 -11.30
N GLY A 118 -6.83 -34.87 -10.10
CA GLY A 118 -5.41 -35.17 -9.92
C GLY A 118 -4.43 -34.06 -10.36
N ARG A 119 -4.91 -32.84 -10.62
CA ARG A 119 -4.08 -31.73 -11.12
C ARG A 119 -3.33 -31.01 -9.98
N ILE A 120 -2.14 -30.50 -10.24
CA ILE A 120 -1.35 -29.68 -9.30
C ILE A 120 -1.03 -28.33 -9.94
N ASN A 121 -1.37 -27.25 -9.25
CA ASN A 121 -1.05 -25.88 -9.67
C ASN A 121 -0.08 -25.19 -8.68
N PRO A 122 0.74 -24.24 -9.16
CA PRO A 122 1.53 -23.35 -8.30
C PRO A 122 0.70 -22.53 -7.31
#